data_AF-A0A452V2R7-F1
#
_entry.id   AF-A0A452V2R7-F1
#
_cell.length_a   1.000
_cell.length_b   1.000
_cell.length_c   1.000
_cell.angle_alpha   90.00
_cell.angle_beta   90.00
_cell.angle_gamma   90.00
#
_symmetry.space_group_name_H-M   'P 1'
#
loop_
_entity.id
_entity.type
_entity.pdbx_description
1 polymer ?
#
loop_
_entity_poly.entity_id
_entity_poly.type
_entity_poly.pdbx_seq_one_letter_code
_entity_poly.pdbx_strand_id
1 'polypeptide(L)' 'MHTPWQSVRRKKDVYVPKASRPHQWQRDEEGAHAGKCRFPVKDCGHAEVDESEGTRISEDAVERLKAERF' A
#
# COMPACT_ATOMS: atom_id res chain seq x y z
N MET A 1 2.67 28.35 17.64
CA MET A 1 3.59 28.28 16.49
C MET A 1 3.55 26.84 15.96
N HIS A 2 2.84 26.57 14.86
CA HIS A 2 2.85 25.25 14.23
C HIS A 2 4.08 25.20 13.30
N THR A 3 4.98 24.23 13.52
CA THR A 3 6.05 23.93 12.58
C THR A 3 5.43 23.44 11.26
N PRO A 4 5.74 24.06 10.12
CA PRO A 4 5.28 23.53 8.83
C PRO A 4 5.92 22.17 8.61
N TRP A 5 5.11 21.18 8.23
CA TRP A 5 5.59 19.87 7.80
C TRP A 5 6.60 20.09 6.67
N GLN A 6 7.87 19.89 6.99
CA GLN A 6 8.97 19.93 6.04
C GLN A 6 8.77 18.76 5.09
N SER A 7 8.17 19.03 3.92
CA SER A 7 8.13 18.03 2.85
C SER A 7 9.58 17.69 2.49
N VAL A 8 10.01 16.48 2.86
CA VAL A 8 11.28 15.89 2.45
C VAL A 8 11.18 15.62 0.95
N ARG A 9 11.31 16.68 0.15
CA ARG A 9 11.43 16.60 -1.30
C ARG A 9 12.89 16.25 -1.61
N ARG A 10 13.30 15.04 -1.23
CA ARG A 10 14.53 14.45 -1.75
C ARG A 10 14.34 14.26 -3.25
N LYS A 11 15.01 15.10 -4.05
CA LYS A 11 15.29 14.88 -5.47
C LYS A 11 16.14 13.60 -5.58
N LYS A 12 15.47 12.46 -5.58
CA LYS A 12 16.00 11.22 -6.12
C LYS A 12 14.98 10.83 -7.18
N ASP A 13 15.44 10.51 -8.38
CA ASP A 13 14.65 9.92 -9.46
C ASP A 13 14.14 8.54 -9.01
N VAL A 14 13.37 8.52 -7.94
CA VAL A 14 12.62 7.38 -7.45
C VAL A 14 11.46 7.31 -8.40
N TYR A 15 11.44 6.25 -9.20
CA TYR A 15 10.26 5.86 -9.95
C TYR A 15 9.07 5.89 -8.98
N VAL A 16 8.22 6.91 -9.12
CA VAL A 16 6.95 6.99 -8.41
C VAL A 16 5.95 6.27 -9.29
N PRO A 17 5.43 5.10 -8.88
CA PRO A 17 4.40 4.42 -9.63
C PRO A 17 3.24 5.38 -9.90
N LYS A 18 2.56 5.23 -11.04
CA LYS A 18 1.41 6.09 -11.35
C LYS A 18 0.35 6.06 -10.24
N ALA A 19 0.20 4.92 -9.57
CA ALA A 19 -0.67 4.71 -8.41
C ALA A 19 -0.31 5.58 -7.18
N SER A 20 0.95 5.98 -7.04
CA SER A 20 1.44 6.79 -5.91
C SER A 20 1.49 8.29 -6.23
N ARG A 21 0.93 8.72 -7.36
CA ARG A 21 0.82 10.14 -7.71
C ARG A 21 -0.31 10.79 -6.90
N PRO A 22 -0.15 12.03 -6.39
CA PRO A 22 -1.16 12.70 -5.57
C PRO A 22 -2.55 12.77 -6.20
N HIS A 23 -2.64 13.08 -7.51
CA HIS A 23 -3.91 13.14 -8.23
C HIS A 23 -4.62 11.77 -8.33
N GLN A 24 -3.87 10.68 -8.27
CA GLN A 24 -4.42 9.33 -8.31
C GLN A 24 -5.07 9.00 -6.96
N TRP A 25 -4.39 9.31 -5.85
CA TRP A 25 -4.94 9.13 -4.49
C TRP A 25 -6.24 9.89 -4.25
N GLN A 26 -6.33 11.14 -4.71
CA GLN A 26 -7.56 11.92 -4.57
C GLN A 26 -8.75 11.23 -5.28
N ARG A 27 -8.53 10.71 -6.49
CA ARG A 27 -9.56 9.99 -7.23
C ARG A 27 -9.92 8.66 -6.57
N ASP A 28 -8.92 7.97 -6.00
CA ASP A 28 -9.12 6.71 -5.29
C ASP A 28 -9.86 6.91 -3.97
N GLU A 29 -9.59 8.02 -3.26
CA GLU A 29 -10.31 8.42 -2.04
C GLU A 29 -11.77 8.76 -2.33
N GLU A 30 -12.04 9.54 -3.39
CA GLU A 30 -13.40 9.81 -3.86
C GLU A 30 -14.11 8.50 -4.24
N GLY A 31 -13.43 7.62 -4.98
CA GLY A 31 -13.94 6.30 -5.34
C GLY A 31 -14.23 5.42 -4.14
N ALA A 32 -13.41 5.50 -3.08
CA ALA A 32 -13.58 4.73 -1.84
C ALA A 32 -14.81 5.24 -1.08
N HIS A 33 -14.94 6.56 -0.93
CA HIS A 33 -16.11 7.17 -0.30
C HIS A 33 -17.42 6.85 -1.06
N ALA A 34 -17.35 6.74 -2.39
CA ALA A 34 -18.47 6.38 -3.24
C ALA A 34 -18.71 4.85 -3.39
N GLY A 35 -17.89 3.99 -2.78
CA GLY A 35 -18.00 2.53 -2.89
C GLY A 35 -17.67 1.96 -4.28
N LYS A 36 -16.95 2.71 -5.12
CA LYS A 36 -16.60 2.35 -6.51
C LYS A 36 -15.10 2.10 -6.71
N CYS A 37 -14.30 2.21 -5.65
CA CYS A 37 -12.85 2.00 -5.69
C CYS A 37 -12.50 0.55 -6.01
N ARG A 38 -11.85 0.31 -7.15
CA ARG A 38 -11.46 -1.03 -7.61
C ARG A 38 -10.09 -0.96 -8.27
N PHE A 39 -9.23 -1.92 -7.93
CA PHE A 39 -7.87 -2.00 -8.45
C PHE A 39 -7.59 -3.39 -8.99
N PRO A 40 -6.80 -3.51 -10.07
CA PRO A 40 -6.28 -4.81 -10.46
C PRO A 40 -5.30 -5.29 -9.39
N VAL A 41 -5.63 -6.41 -8.74
CA VAL A 41 -4.78 -7.07 -7.74
C VAL A 41 -4.64 -8.54 -8.07
N LYS A 42 -3.58 -9.15 -7.55
CA LYS A 42 -3.39 -10.61 -7.60
C LYS A 42 -3.72 -11.16 -6.22
N ASP A 43 -4.67 -12.09 -6.18
CA ASP A 43 -5.00 -12.80 -4.95
C ASP A 43 -3.86 -13.75 -4.57
N CYS A 44 -3.37 -13.61 -3.34
CA CYS A 44 -2.26 -14.40 -2.80
C CYS A 44 -2.74 -15.54 -1.90
N GLY A 45 -4.05 -15.64 -1.61
CA GLY A 45 -4.59 -16.60 -0.63
C GLY A 45 -4.56 -16.09 0.81
N HIS A 46 -4.65 -17.01 1.77
CA HIS A 46 -4.75 -16.74 3.20
C HIS A 46 -3.72 -17.58 3.97
N ALA A 47 -3.10 -16.99 4.99
CA ALA A 47 -2.13 -17.66 5.86
C ALA A 47 -2.51 -17.49 7.33
N GLU A 48 -2.34 -18.55 8.13
CA GLU A 48 -2.48 -18.48 9.58
C GLU A 48 -1.22 -17.84 10.21
N VAL A 49 -1.46 -16.92 11.16
CA VAL A 49 -0.43 -16.13 11.84
C VAL A 49 -0.68 -16.16 13.35
N ASP A 50 0.40 -16.04 14.13
CA ASP A 50 0.35 -16.05 15.60
C ASP A 50 -0.18 -14.73 16.16
N GLU A 51 0.23 -13.60 15.56
CA GLU A 51 -0.21 -12.25 15.90
C GLU A 51 -0.96 -11.63 14.71
N SER A 52 -2.12 -11.02 14.95
CA SER A 52 -2.96 -10.48 13.85
C SER A 52 -2.55 -9.09 13.37
N GLU A 53 -1.74 -8.35 14.13
CA GLU A 53 -1.39 -6.96 13.84
C GLU A 53 0.13 -6.76 13.73
N GLY A 54 0.53 -5.86 12.82
CA GLY A 54 1.92 -5.43 12.67
C GLY A 54 2.47 -5.62 11.26
N THR A 55 3.25 -4.63 10.80
CA THR A 55 3.83 -4.63 9.46
C THR A 55 4.63 -5.91 9.18
N ARG A 56 5.46 -6.33 10.14
CA ARG A 56 6.32 -7.50 9.99
C ARG A 56 5.54 -8.81 9.84
N ILE A 57 4.38 -8.92 10.47
CA ILE A 57 3.54 -10.12 10.37
C ILE A 57 2.90 -10.21 8.99
N SER A 58 2.37 -9.09 8.48
CA SER A 58 1.83 -9.02 7.12
C SER A 58 2.90 -9.26 6.05
N GLU A 59 4.12 -8.76 6.26
CA GLU A 59 5.25 -9.01 5.36
C GLU A 59 5.64 -10.49 5.31
N ASP A 60 5.78 -11.15 6.48
CA ASP A 60 6.05 -12.59 6.58
C ASP A 60 4.96 -13.44 5.93
N ALA A 61 3.69 -13.14 6.21
CA ALA A 61 2.57 -13.85 5.61
C ALA A 61 2.59 -13.79 4.08
N VAL A 62 2.89 -12.62 3.52
CA VAL A 62 3.00 -12.43 2.07
C VAL A 62 4.20 -13.18 1.49
N GLU A 63 5.33 -13.25 2.21
CA GLU A 63 6.50 -14.02 1.79
C GLU A 63 6.20 -15.51 1.73
N ARG A 64 5.58 -16.06 2.79
CA ARG A 64 5.14 -17.46 2.87
C ARG A 64 4.16 -17.83 1.75
N LEU A 65 3.11 -17.02 1.56
CA LEU A 65 2.11 -17.24 0.50
C LEU A 65 2.72 -17.19 -0.90
N LYS A 66 3.75 -16.37 -1.11
CA LYS A 66 4.49 -16.35 -2.38
C LYS A 66 5.32 -17.63 -2.53
N ALA A 67 6.03 -18.06 -1.49
CA ALA A 67 6.88 -19.24 -1.52
C ALA A 67 6.08 -20.54 -1.76
N GLU A 68 4.88 -20.68 -1.18
CA GLU A 68 4.02 -21.86 -1.40
C GLU A 68 3.45 -21.93 -2.83
N ARG A 69 3.47 -20.81 -3.54
CA ARG A 69 2.89 -20.67 -4.88
C ARG A 69 3.95 -20.82 -5.99
N PHE A 70 5.21 -21.07 -5.64
CA PHE A 70 6.33 -21.25 -6.58
C PHE A 70 7.20 -22.46 -6.22
#